data_AF-A0A6J6TIW6-F1
#
_entry.id   AF-A0A6J6TIW6-F1
#
_cell.length_a   1.000
_cell.length_b   1.000
_cell.length_c   1.000
_cell.angle_alpha   90.00
_cell.angle_beta   90.00
_cell.angle_gamma   90.00
#
_symmetry.space_group_name_H-M   'P 1'
#
loop_
_entity.id
_entity.type
_entity.pdbx_description
1 polymer ?
#
loop_
_entity_poly.entity_id
_entity_poly.type
_entity_poly.pdbx_seq_one_letter_code
_entity_poly.pdbx_strand_id
1 'polypeptide(L)'
;MKMQKLGKRISSGIKSESGTVESALVLIPTVLLFLSVLQIAASVLGRGVAVNLIQGEVSREALLGSSQLSQSTDSLGTDLSRIQLPGGGAIIIGSKEITIPRLTPLIISQDKFLTSGIAIDEN
;
A
#
# COMPACT_ATOMS: atom_id res chain seq x y z
N MET A 1 -55.86 29.50 0.28
CA MET A 1 -55.26 29.29 1.62
C MET A 1 -54.51 27.95 1.80
N LYS A 2 -54.13 27.22 0.73
CA LYS A 2 -53.41 25.92 0.81
C LYS A 2 -51.88 26.02 0.63
N MET A 3 -51.38 27.04 -0.09
CA MET A 3 -49.94 27.19 -0.38
C MET A 3 -49.08 27.61 0.82
N GLN A 4 -49.61 28.39 1.78
CA GLN A 4 -48.84 28.80 2.97
C GLN A 4 -48.53 27.66 3.95
N LYS A 5 -49.30 26.56 3.93
CA LYS A 5 -49.06 25.39 4.81
C LYS A 5 -47.88 24.54 4.33
N LEU A 6 -47.56 24.55 3.04
CA LEU A 6 -46.49 23.74 2.47
C LEU A 6 -45.11 24.33 2.79
N GLY A 7 -44.95 25.65 2.66
CA GLY A 7 -43.71 26.35 3.03
C GLY A 7 -43.37 26.24 4.51
N LYS A 8 -44.39 26.27 5.40
CA LYS A 8 -44.17 26.06 6.84
C LYS A 8 -43.66 24.65 7.17
N ARG A 9 -44.17 23.60 6.51
CA ARG A 9 -43.71 22.20 6.72
C ARG A 9 -42.27 21.98 6.26
N ILE A 10 -41.87 22.58 5.14
CA ILE A 10 -40.48 22.51 4.66
C ILE A 10 -39.56 23.25 5.63
N SER A 11 -39.96 24.44 6.09
CA SER A 11 -39.16 25.21 7.07
C SER A 11 -39.03 24.52 8.44
N SER A 12 -40.04 23.75 8.87
CA SER A 12 -39.96 23.00 10.13
C SER A 12 -39.09 21.75 10.02
N GLY A 13 -39.08 21.07 8.86
CA GLY A 13 -38.18 19.94 8.60
C GLY A 13 -36.71 20.39 8.57
N ILE A 14 -36.41 21.51 7.91
CA ILE A 14 -35.06 22.08 7.87
C ILE A 14 -34.60 22.54 9.27
N LYS A 15 -35.50 23.12 10.08
CA LYS A 15 -35.18 23.50 11.47
C LYS A 15 -34.96 22.31 12.41
N SER A 16 -35.66 21.19 12.21
CA SER A 16 -35.41 19.99 13.04
C SER A 16 -34.13 19.27 12.65
N GLU A 17 -33.67 19.42 11.42
CA GLU A 17 -32.44 18.78 10.93
C GLU A 17 -31.17 19.59 11.19
N SER A 18 -31.25 20.88 11.54
CA SER A 18 -30.09 21.77 11.75
C SER A 18 -28.96 21.11 12.56
N GLY A 19 -29.27 20.47 13.69
CA GLY A 19 -28.28 19.79 14.52
C GLY A 19 -27.68 18.52 13.89
N THR A 20 -28.43 17.84 13.02
CA THR A 20 -27.94 16.72 12.21
C THR A 20 -27.05 17.19 11.07
N VAL A 21 -27.40 18.32 10.42
CA VAL A 21 -26.61 18.90 9.34
C VAL A 21 -25.28 19.46 9.87
N GLU A 22 -25.31 20.17 11.01
CA GLU A 22 -24.11 20.68 11.68
C GLU A 22 -23.17 19.54 12.11
N SER A 23 -23.73 18.45 12.63
CA SER A 23 -22.95 17.26 12.99
C SER A 23 -22.35 16.58 11.75
N ALA A 24 -23.12 16.46 10.66
CA ALA A 24 -22.62 15.91 9.40
C ALA A 24 -21.51 16.78 8.78
N LEU A 25 -21.59 18.10 8.93
CA LEU A 25 -20.63 19.07 8.41
C LEU A 25 -19.24 18.93 9.04
N VAL A 26 -19.17 18.41 10.27
CA VAL A 26 -17.89 18.07 10.95
C VAL A 26 -17.52 16.60 10.79
N LEU A 27 -18.51 15.71 10.80
CA LEU A 27 -18.28 14.27 10.72
C LEU A 27 -17.73 13.84 9.34
N ILE A 28 -18.24 14.39 8.25
CA ILE A 28 -17.79 14.02 6.90
C ILE A 28 -16.30 14.37 6.71
N PRO A 29 -15.83 15.61 6.97
CA PRO A 29 -14.41 15.93 6.84
C PRO A 29 -13.51 15.12 7.77
N THR A 30 -13.94 14.84 9.00
CA THR A 30 -13.16 14.07 9.97
C THR A 30 -13.01 12.61 9.56
N VAL A 31 -14.08 11.99 9.02
CA VAL A 31 -14.00 10.63 8.46
C VAL A 31 -13.10 10.60 7.22
N LEU A 32 -13.20 11.60 6.34
CA LEU A 32 -12.31 11.71 5.16
C LEU A 32 -10.85 11.84 5.57
N LEU A 33 -10.55 12.67 6.57
CA LEU A 33 -9.22 12.83 7.12
C LEU A 33 -8.71 11.51 7.71
N PHE A 34 -9.53 10.84 8.52
CA PHE A 34 -9.18 9.55 9.13
C PHE A 34 -8.85 8.49 8.08
N LEU A 35 -9.71 8.32 7.08
CA LEU A 35 -9.49 7.39 5.97
C LEU A 35 -8.19 7.73 5.21
N SER A 36 -7.94 9.01 4.96
CA SER A 36 -6.72 9.45 4.29
C SER A 36 -5.46 9.10 5.07
N VAL A 37 -5.44 9.37 6.38
CA VAL A 37 -4.31 9.02 7.26
C VAL A 37 -4.11 7.51 7.33
N LEU A 38 -5.19 6.74 7.44
CA LEU A 38 -5.12 5.28 7.47
C LEU A 38 -4.47 4.72 6.20
N GLN A 39 -4.84 5.23 5.03
CA GLN A 39 -4.23 4.80 3.77
C GLN A 39 -2.73 5.15 3.71
N ILE A 40 -2.35 6.36 4.14
CA ILE A 40 -0.95 6.80 4.14
C ILE A 40 -0.12 5.90 5.07
N ALA A 41 -0.62 5.63 6.27
CA ALA A 41 0.05 4.75 7.24
C ALA A 41 0.24 3.34 6.67
N ALA A 42 -0.81 2.77 6.06
CA ALA A 42 -0.72 1.46 5.42
C ALA A 42 0.28 1.44 4.25
N SER A 43 0.37 2.52 3.47
CA SER A 43 1.33 2.61 2.37
C SER A 43 2.79 2.62 2.88
N VAL A 44 3.08 3.45 3.88
CA VAL A 44 4.44 3.56 4.44
C VAL A 44 4.87 2.26 5.11
N LEU A 45 4.01 1.67 5.94
CA LEU A 45 4.28 0.39 6.60
C LEU A 45 4.44 -0.75 5.59
N GLY A 46 3.56 -0.80 4.57
CA GLY A 46 3.61 -1.79 3.51
C GLY A 46 4.94 -1.75 2.75
N ARG A 47 5.44 -0.56 2.41
CA ARG A 47 6.75 -0.37 1.77
C ARG A 47 7.92 -0.82 2.65
N GLY A 48 7.88 -0.50 3.95
CA GLY A 48 8.92 -0.91 4.90
C GLY A 48 9.00 -2.43 5.05
N VAL A 49 7.85 -3.09 5.22
CA VAL A 49 7.77 -4.57 5.32
C VAL A 49 8.21 -5.23 4.01
N ALA A 50 7.77 -4.72 2.87
CA ALA A 50 8.15 -5.18 1.54
C ALA A 50 9.67 -5.25 1.33
N VAL A 51 10.37 -4.16 1.62
CA VAL A 51 11.83 -4.07 1.48
C VAL A 51 12.53 -5.08 2.38
N ASN A 52 12.09 -5.17 3.65
CA ASN A 52 12.69 -6.10 4.61
C ASN A 52 12.49 -7.57 4.22
N LEU A 53 11.30 -7.91 3.69
CA LEU A 53 11.02 -9.27 3.22
C LEU A 53 11.91 -9.66 2.04
N ILE A 54 12.04 -8.79 1.04
CA ILE A 54 12.88 -9.08 -0.13
C ILE A 54 14.35 -9.13 0.25
N GLN A 55 14.82 -8.21 1.10
CA GLN A 55 16.19 -8.26 1.57
C GLN A 55 16.45 -9.55 2.37
N GLY A 56 15.50 -9.99 3.18
CA GLY A 56 15.57 -11.26 3.90
C GLY A 56 15.64 -12.47 2.97
N GLU A 57 14.82 -12.50 1.92
CA GLU A 57 14.81 -13.59 0.94
C GLU A 57 16.11 -13.62 0.13
N VAL A 58 16.57 -12.47 -0.37
CA VAL A 58 17.82 -12.36 -1.14
C VAL A 58 19.03 -12.76 -0.29
N SER A 59 19.05 -12.38 0.99
CA SER A 59 20.09 -12.83 1.93
C SER A 59 20.01 -14.34 2.19
N ARG A 60 18.81 -14.88 2.36
CA ARG A 60 18.61 -16.33 2.53
C ARG A 60 19.10 -17.11 1.31
N GLU A 61 18.80 -16.62 0.12
CA GLU A 61 19.23 -17.19 -1.16
C GLU A 61 20.76 -17.22 -1.30
N ALA A 62 21.42 -16.12 -0.89
CA ALA A 62 22.89 -16.07 -0.87
C ALA A 62 23.51 -17.03 0.15
N LEU A 63 22.88 -17.23 1.31
CA LEU A 63 23.39 -18.13 2.35
C LEU A 63 23.16 -19.61 2.04
N LEU A 64 22.02 -19.94 1.44
CA LEU A 64 21.65 -21.33 1.13
C LEU A 64 22.33 -21.85 -0.14
N GLY A 65 23.00 -20.99 -0.90
CA GLY A 65 23.73 -21.35 -2.11
C GLY A 65 22.76 -21.86 -3.18
N SER A 66 22.04 -20.93 -3.80
CA SER A 66 21.03 -21.31 -4.79
C SER A 66 21.60 -21.60 -6.18
N SER A 67 20.78 -22.31 -6.96
CA SER A 67 21.12 -22.92 -8.25
C SER A 67 21.90 -21.98 -9.19
N GLN A 68 22.83 -22.56 -9.95
CA GLN A 68 23.73 -21.91 -10.93
C GLN A 68 23.04 -21.12 -12.07
N LEU A 69 21.73 -20.91 -12.04
CA LEU A 69 21.01 -20.13 -13.05
C LEU A 69 21.20 -18.64 -12.80
N SER A 70 21.54 -17.91 -13.86
CA SER A 70 21.74 -16.44 -13.82
C SER A 70 20.44 -15.66 -13.56
N GLN A 71 19.29 -16.29 -13.82
CA GLN A 71 17.97 -15.74 -13.52
C GLN A 71 17.06 -16.85 -13.00
N SER A 72 16.38 -16.58 -11.89
CA SER A 72 15.36 -17.47 -11.34
C SER A 72 14.22 -16.62 -10.78
N THR A 73 13.00 -17.15 -10.84
CA THR A 73 11.88 -16.58 -10.11
C THR A 73 11.61 -17.50 -8.93
N ASP A 74 11.73 -16.97 -7.72
CA ASP A 74 11.40 -17.76 -6.52
C ASP A 74 9.88 -18.02 -6.46
N SER A 75 9.49 -19.05 -5.72
CA SER A 75 8.12 -19.44 -5.37
C SER A 75 7.24 -18.28 -4.88
N LEU A 76 7.82 -17.22 -4.33
CA LEU A 76 7.12 -16.00 -3.93
C LEU A 76 6.95 -14.95 -5.04
N GLY A 77 7.35 -15.25 -6.29
CA GLY A 77 7.30 -14.31 -7.41
C GLY A 77 8.36 -13.20 -7.33
N THR A 78 9.48 -13.48 -6.68
CA THR A 78 10.64 -12.57 -6.63
C THR A 78 11.55 -12.92 -7.81
N ASP A 79 11.83 -11.95 -8.66
CA ASP A 79 12.78 -12.11 -9.77
C ASP A 79 14.20 -11.92 -9.23
N LEU A 80 14.97 -12.99 -9.28
CA LEU A 80 16.36 -13.06 -8.83
C LEU A 80 17.28 -13.00 -10.05
N SER A 81 18.29 -12.15 -9.98
CA SER A 81 19.34 -12.00 -10.97
C SER A 81 20.69 -12.20 -10.29
N ARG A 82 21.53 -13.06 -10.86
CA ARG A 82 22.84 -13.40 -10.30
C ARG A 82 23.96 -12.93 -11.23
N ILE A 83 24.88 -12.13 -10.68
CA ILE A 83 26.02 -11.55 -11.39
C ILE A 83 27.29 -12.14 -10.79
N GLN A 84 27.96 -13.02 -11.53
CA GLN A 84 29.21 -13.63 -11.11
C GLN A 84 30.33 -12.59 -10.99
N LEU A 85 31.13 -12.67 -9.92
CA LEU A 85 32.23 -11.75 -9.67
C LEU A 85 33.57 -12.31 -10.15
N PRO A 86 34.48 -11.46 -10.69
CA PRO A 86 35.83 -11.88 -11.03
C PRO A 86 36.64 -12.11 -9.75
N GLY A 87 36.74 -13.37 -9.31
CA GLY A 87 37.45 -13.75 -8.09
C GLY A 87 36.80 -14.88 -7.28
N GLY A 88 35.63 -15.36 -7.70
CA GLY A 88 34.79 -16.28 -6.91
C GLY A 88 33.63 -15.52 -6.26
N GLY A 89 32.49 -16.19 -6.09
CA GLY A 89 31.26 -15.57 -5.60
C GLY A 89 30.40 -14.87 -6.67
N ALA A 90 29.25 -14.37 -6.23
CA ALA A 90 28.23 -13.73 -7.05
C ALA A 90 27.44 -12.67 -6.27
N ILE A 91 26.99 -11.63 -6.96
CA ILE A 91 25.98 -10.70 -6.45
C ILE A 91 24.60 -11.23 -6.83
N ILE A 92 23.72 -11.37 -5.85
CA ILE A 92 22.32 -11.72 -6.06
C ILE A 92 21.48 -10.47 -5.87
N ILE A 93 20.66 -10.15 -6.88
CA ILE A 93 19.74 -9.03 -6.88
C ILE A 93 18.33 -9.61 -6.98
N GLY A 94 17.53 -9.42 -5.94
CA GLY A 94 16.11 -9.75 -5.99
C GLY A 94 15.29 -8.51 -6.28
N SER A 95 14.26 -8.66 -7.09
CA SER A 95 13.30 -7.61 -7.40
C SER A 95 11.88 -8.15 -7.38
N LYS A 96 10.93 -7.35 -6.91
CA LYS A 96 9.53 -7.72 -6.88
C LYS A 96 8.65 -6.49 -7.00
N GLU A 97 7.60 -6.59 -7.80
CA GLU A 97 6.53 -5.60 -7.82
C GLU A 97 5.55 -5.90 -6.69
N ILE A 98 5.31 -4.89 -5.83
CA ILE A 98 4.38 -5.02 -4.71
C ILE A 98 3.25 -4.00 -4.89
N THR A 99 2.03 -4.49 -4.67
CA THR A 99 0.81 -3.69 -4.75
C THR A 99 0.25 -3.50 -3.35
N ILE A 100 -0.01 -2.25 -2.97
CA ILE A 100 -0.59 -1.91 -1.66
C ILE A 100 -2.12 -2.02 -1.76
N PRO A 101 -2.78 -2.72 -0.83
CA PRO A 101 -4.22 -2.83 -0.83
C PRO A 101 -4.87 -1.46 -0.63
N ARG A 102 -5.98 -1.24 -1.33
CA ARG A 102 -6.83 -0.06 -1.18
C ARG A 102 -7.72 -0.26 0.04
N LEU A 103 -7.48 0.54 1.09
CA LEU A 103 -8.28 0.50 2.32
C LEU A 103 -9.47 1.47 2.26
N THR A 104 -9.43 2.45 1.35
CA THR A 104 -10.45 3.50 1.29
C THR A 104 -10.95 3.73 -0.14
N PRO A 105 -12.23 4.10 -0.32
CA PRO A 105 -12.77 4.43 -1.63
C PRO A 105 -12.23 5.76 -2.17
N LEU A 106 -11.42 6.52 -1.42
CA LEU A 106 -10.92 7.83 -1.83
C LEU A 106 -9.82 7.78 -2.88
N ILE A 107 -9.11 6.65 -3.02
CA ILE A 107 -8.00 6.53 -3.99
C ILE A 107 -8.48 5.80 -5.24
N ILE A 108 -8.31 6.40 -6.41
CA ILE A 108 -8.81 5.84 -7.68
C ILE A 108 -7.92 4.71 -8.20
N SER A 109 -6.62 4.73 -7.87
CA SER A 109 -5.64 3.74 -8.29
C SER A 109 -4.99 3.04 -7.10
N GLN A 110 -4.64 1.76 -7.28
CA GLN A 110 -3.77 1.05 -6.35
C GLN A 110 -2.33 1.54 -6.50
N ASP A 111 -1.63 1.67 -5.37
CA ASP A 111 -0.22 2.04 -5.35
C ASP A 111 0.62 0.79 -5.63
N LYS A 112 1.43 0.85 -6.69
CA LYS A 112 2.36 -0.20 -7.09
C LYS A 112 3.78 0.34 -7.00
N PHE A 113 4.68 -0.44 -6.44
CA PHE A 113 6.07 -0.06 -6.36
C PHE A 113 6.97 -1.27 -6.57
N LEU A 114 8.12 -1.02 -7.19
CA LEU A 114 9.18 -2.00 -7.32
C LEU A 114 10.08 -1.89 -6.09
N THR A 115 10.41 -3.03 -5.51
CA THR A 115 11.32 -3.12 -4.38
C THR A 115 12.38 -4.18 -4.70
N SER A 116 13.59 -3.91 -4.23
CA SER A 116 14.76 -4.71 -4.54
C SER A 116 15.60 -4.94 -3.30
N GLY A 117 16.24 -6.10 -3.25
CA GLY A 117 17.23 -6.47 -2.24
C GLY A 117 18.50 -6.98 -2.92
N ILE A 118 19.63 -6.85 -2.24
CA ILE A 118 20.93 -7.26 -2.76
C ILE A 118 21.65 -8.08 -1.69
N ALA A 119 22.27 -9.18 -2.09
CA ALA A 119 23.18 -9.94 -1.25
C ALA A 119 24.41 -10.37 -2.05
N ILE A 120 25.48 -10.67 -1.32
CA ILE A 120 26.73 -11.20 -1.87
C ILE A 120 26.80 -12.66 -1.43
N ASP A 121 26.98 -13.54 -2.39
CA ASP A 121 27.32 -14.94 -2.21
C ASP A 121 28.83 -15.08 -2.45
N GLU A 122 29.57 -15.59 -1.47
CA GLU A 122 31.02 -15.74 -1.53
C GLU A 122 31.46 -17.16 -1.90
N ASN A 123 30.50 -18.07 -2.13
CA ASN A 123 30.74 -19.49 -2.38
C ASN A 123 31.04 -19.82 -3.86
#